data_AF-A0A9K3DDA4-F1
#
_entry.id   AF-A0A9K3DDA4-F1
#
_cell.length_a   1.000
_cell.length_b   1.000
_cell.length_c   1.000
_cell.angle_alpha   90.00
_cell.angle_beta   90.00
_cell.angle_gamma   90.00
#
_symmetry.space_group_name_H-M   'P 1'
#
loop_
_entity.id
_entity.type
_entity.pdbx_description
1 polymer ?
#
loop_
_entity_poly.entity_id
_entity_poly.type
_entity_poly.pdbx_seq_one_letter_code
_entity_poly.pdbx_strand_id
1 'polypeptide(L)'
;AKTVLLRDLIKGEETNVSYDNLVISTGAAPFIPPIKGTEQKMEHVHVLRTLNDMKAIKASVNREGAGRVGIIGAGYIGLELAETSLSLSL
;
A
#
# COMPACT_ATOMS: atom_id res chain seq x y z
N ALA A 1 20.21 26.57 13.04
CA ALA A 1 20.44 25.39 12.18
C ALA A 1 19.09 24.86 11.72
N LYS A 2 18.97 24.37 10.49
CA LYS A 2 17.74 23.71 10.01
C LYS A 2 17.77 22.25 10.50
N THR A 3 16.67 21.75 11.05
CA THR A 3 16.59 20.40 11.62
C THR A 3 15.33 19.67 11.20
N VAL A 4 15.38 18.34 11.24
CA VAL A 4 14.23 17.44 11.17
C VAL A 4 14.18 16.57 12.42
N LEU A 5 12.97 16.24 12.87
CA LEU A 5 12.75 15.26 13.94
C LEU A 5 12.77 13.86 13.34
N LEU A 6 13.76 13.06 13.71
CA LEU A 6 13.86 11.65 13.35
C LEU A 6 13.23 10.82 14.47
N ARG A 7 12.34 9.90 14.11
CA ARG A 7 11.80 8.88 15.01
C ARG A 7 12.31 7.50 14.61
N ASP A 8 12.98 6.81 15.53
CA ASP A 8 13.33 5.40 15.38
C ASP A 8 12.09 4.55 15.68
N LEU A 9 11.55 3.84 14.67
CA LEU A 9 10.34 3.04 14.83
C LEU A 9 10.55 1.73 15.58
N ILE A 10 11.80 1.29 15.78
CA ILE A 10 12.14 0.07 16.52
C ILE A 10 12.33 0.40 18.00
N LYS A 11 13.06 1.49 18.29
CA LYS A 11 13.37 1.92 19.67
C LYS A 11 12.32 2.87 20.26
N GLY A 12 11.55 3.56 19.42
CA GLY A 12 10.60 4.59 19.83
C GLY A 12 11.25 5.92 20.25
N GLU A 13 12.55 6.08 20.02
CA GLU A 13 13.31 7.27 20.39
C GLU A 13 13.19 8.36 19.31
N GLU A 14 13.31 9.63 19.74
CA GLU A 14 13.29 10.79 18.85
C GLU A 14 14.56 11.63 19.00
N THR A 15 15.08 12.11 17.87
CA THR A 15 16.28 12.97 17.85
C THR A 15 16.19 14.04 16.77
N ASN A 16 16.84 15.18 17.00
CA ASN A 16 16.93 16.26 16.02
C ASN A 16 18.17 16.07 15.15
N VAL A 17 17.98 16.01 13.84
CA VAL A 17 19.07 15.89 12.86
C VAL A 17 19.19 17.19 12.08
N SER A 18 20.37 17.81 12.11
CA SER A 18 20.66 19.04 11.35
C SER A 18 21.01 18.74 9.90
N TYR A 19 20.66 19.65 8.99
CA TYR A 19 21.00 19.55 7.57
C TYR A 19 21.30 20.93 6.96
N ASP A 20 22.11 20.93 5.90
CA ASP A 20 22.32 22.12 5.06
C ASP A 20 21.30 22.18 3.92
N ASN A 21 21.07 21.04 3.27
CA ASN A 21 20.08 20.82 2.21
C ASN A 21 19.24 19.57 2.53
N LEU A 22 17.94 19.60 2.17
CA LEU A 22 17.00 18.52 2.42
C LEU A 22 16.31 18.11 1.11
N VAL A 23 16.28 16.81 0.84
CA VAL A 23 15.54 16.21 -0.28
C VAL A 23 14.36 15.42 0.27
N ILE A 24 13.17 15.66 -0.29
CA ILE A 24 11.95 14.94 0.07
C ILE A 24 11.58 14.00 -1.07
N SER A 25 11.66 12.69 -0.82
CA SER A 25 11.41 11.63 -1.80
C SER A 25 10.49 10.53 -1.25
N THR A 26 9.53 10.90 -0.41
CA THR A 26 8.61 9.97 0.29
C THR A 26 7.55 9.30 -0.61
N GLY A 27 7.49 9.68 -1.88
CA GLY A 27 6.52 9.16 -2.86
C GLY A 27 5.08 9.58 -2.55
N ALA A 28 4.11 8.80 -3.04
CA ALA A 28 2.68 9.06 -2.86
C ALA A 28 1.98 7.87 -2.17
N ALA A 29 0.94 8.16 -1.37
CA ALA A 29 0.08 7.14 -0.79
C ALA A 29 -1.13 6.83 -1.70
N PRO A 30 -1.69 5.60 -1.67
CA PRO A 30 -2.89 5.28 -2.42
C PRO A 30 -4.06 6.16 -1.95
N PHE A 31 -4.86 6.65 -2.88
CA PHE A 31 -6.11 7.32 -2.56
C PHE A 31 -7.12 6.30 -2.02
N ILE A 32 -7.71 6.60 -0.87
CA ILE A 32 -8.77 5.78 -0.26
C ILE A 32 -10.10 6.53 -0.42
N PRO A 33 -11.07 6.04 -1.20
CA PRO A 33 -12.34 6.73 -1.37
C PRO A 33 -13.14 6.73 -0.06
N PRO A 34 -13.84 7.84 0.25
CA PRO A 34 -14.61 7.99 1.49
C PRO A 34 -15.97 7.27 1.39
N ILE A 35 -15.92 5.94 1.25
CA ILE A 35 -17.10 5.07 1.16
C ILE A 35 -17.04 4.01 2.26
N LYS A 36 -18.20 3.47 2.64
CA LYS A 36 -18.27 2.39 3.62
C LYS A 36 -17.51 1.17 3.10
N GLY A 37 -16.66 0.57 3.94
CA GLY A 37 -15.94 -0.64 3.60
C GLY A 37 -14.51 -0.43 3.08
N THR A 38 -14.00 0.80 3.06
CA THR A 38 -12.59 1.10 2.70
C THR A 38 -11.69 1.31 3.91
N GLU A 39 -12.17 0.98 5.10
CA GLU A 39 -11.38 1.03 6.32
C GLU A 39 -10.20 0.03 6.20
N GLN A 40 -8.99 0.46 6.56
CA GLN A 40 -7.71 -0.25 6.37
C GLN A 40 -7.58 -1.62 7.08
N LYS A 41 -8.68 -2.15 7.64
CA LYS A 41 -8.75 -3.40 8.40
C LYS A 41 -9.87 -4.34 7.93
N MET A 42 -10.51 -4.07 6.79
CA MET A 42 -11.51 -4.98 6.25
C MET A 42 -10.87 -6.22 5.61
N GLU A 43 -11.45 -7.38 5.90
CA GLU A 43 -11.05 -8.63 5.28
C GLU A 43 -11.31 -8.55 3.76
N HIS A 44 -10.31 -8.91 2.96
CA HIS A 44 -10.35 -8.89 1.48
C HIS A 44 -10.34 -7.52 0.77
N VAL A 45 -10.20 -6.40 1.50
CA VAL A 45 -10.04 -5.07 0.89
C VAL A 45 -8.56 -4.68 0.94
N HIS A 46 -7.95 -4.48 -0.23
CA HIS A 46 -6.52 -4.25 -0.36
C HIS A 46 -6.22 -2.96 -1.12
N VAL A 47 -5.08 -2.36 -0.79
CA VAL A 47 -4.40 -1.36 -1.63
C VAL A 47 -3.14 -1.99 -2.21
N LEU A 48 -2.55 -1.39 -3.26
CA LEU A 48 -1.27 -1.85 -3.81
C LEU A 48 -0.29 -0.68 -3.91
N ARG A 49 0.73 -0.68 -3.05
CA ARG A 49 1.87 0.26 -3.10
C ARG A 49 3.22 -0.41 -2.81
N THR A 50 3.22 -1.42 -1.93
CA THR A 50 4.41 -2.07 -1.39
C THR A 50 4.43 -3.56 -1.72
N LEU A 51 5.59 -4.19 -1.54
CA LEU A 51 5.70 -5.65 -1.66
C LEU A 51 4.87 -6.39 -0.61
N ASN A 52 4.66 -5.80 0.57
CA ASN A 52 3.83 -6.40 1.61
C ASN A 52 2.36 -6.40 1.20
N ASP A 53 1.91 -5.34 0.52
CA ASP A 53 0.56 -5.27 -0.04
C ASP A 53 0.34 -6.39 -1.07
N MET A 54 1.31 -6.60 -1.97
CA MET A 54 1.23 -7.68 -2.97
C MET A 54 1.18 -9.06 -2.31
N LYS A 55 1.95 -9.29 -1.24
CA LYS A 55 1.89 -10.55 -0.48
C LYS A 55 0.50 -10.77 0.14
N ALA A 56 -0.11 -9.72 0.69
CA ALA A 56 -1.46 -9.79 1.27
C ALA A 56 -2.52 -10.10 0.22
N ILE A 57 -2.46 -9.45 -0.95
CA ILE A 57 -3.34 -9.72 -2.09
C ILE A 57 -3.20 -11.18 -2.54
N LYS A 58 -1.96 -11.65 -2.75
CA LYS A 58 -1.70 -13.03 -3.18
C LYS A 58 -2.23 -14.06 -2.19
N ALA A 59 -2.06 -13.82 -0.89
CA ALA A 59 -2.60 -14.69 0.15
C ALA A 59 -4.14 -14.69 0.14
N SER A 60 -4.77 -13.53 -0.09
CA SER A 60 -6.23 -13.41 -0.19
C SER A 60 -6.80 -14.12 -1.41
N VAL A 61 -6.10 -14.05 -2.56
CA VAL A 61 -6.48 -14.70 -3.82
C VAL A 61 -6.30 -16.22 -3.76
N ASN A 62 -5.27 -16.70 -3.07
CA ASN A 62 -5.00 -18.14 -2.95
C ASN A 62 -5.87 -18.82 -1.87
N ARG A 63 -6.71 -18.09 -1.16
CA ARG A 63 -7.61 -18.66 -0.15
C ARG A 63 -8.70 -19.49 -0.83
N GLU A 64 -9.04 -20.63 -0.23
CA GLU A 64 -10.16 -21.45 -0.68
C GLU A 64 -11.45 -20.63 -0.75
N GLY A 65 -12.14 -20.67 -1.89
CA GLY A 65 -13.36 -19.89 -2.14
C GLY A 65 -13.17 -18.49 -2.74
N ALA A 66 -11.93 -18.03 -2.95
CA ALA A 66 -11.66 -16.80 -3.68
C ALA A 66 -11.92 -17.01 -5.18
N GLY A 67 -13.14 -16.76 -5.63
CA GLY A 67 -13.56 -16.99 -7.04
C GLY A 67 -13.75 -15.73 -7.87
N ARG A 68 -13.68 -14.52 -7.28
CA ARG A 68 -13.89 -13.24 -7.98
C ARG A 68 -13.08 -12.14 -7.34
N VAL A 69 -12.42 -11.33 -8.18
CA VAL A 69 -11.69 -10.13 -7.75
C VAL A 69 -12.34 -8.90 -8.37
N GLY A 70 -12.61 -7.90 -7.53
CA GLY A 70 -13.04 -6.58 -7.96
C GLY A 70 -11.88 -5.60 -7.92
N ILE A 71 -11.64 -4.88 -9.01
CA ILE A 71 -10.58 -3.86 -9.11
C ILE A 71 -11.25 -2.49 -9.20
N ILE A 72 -10.93 -1.60 -8.26
CA ILE A 72 -11.48 -0.25 -8.20
C ILE A 72 -10.45 0.73 -8.76
N GLY A 73 -10.68 1.17 -9.99
CA GLY A 73 -9.82 2.09 -10.74
C GLY A 73 -9.17 1.42 -11.96
N ALA A 74 -9.28 2.07 -13.12
CA ALA A 74 -8.80 1.57 -14.41
C ALA A 74 -7.57 2.33 -14.94
N GLY A 75 -6.77 2.89 -14.03
CA GLY A 75 -5.45 3.44 -14.38
C GLY A 75 -4.42 2.33 -14.62
N TYR A 76 -3.20 2.72 -14.96
CA TYR A 76 -2.09 1.80 -15.25
C TYR A 76 -1.96 0.66 -14.23
N ILE A 77 -1.91 0.99 -12.93
CA ILE A 77 -1.79 0.00 -11.84
C ILE A 77 -2.98 -0.98 -11.82
N GLY A 78 -4.19 -0.49 -12.04
CA GLY A 78 -5.40 -1.31 -12.02
C GLY A 78 -5.47 -2.27 -13.20
N LEU A 79 -5.03 -1.84 -14.39
CA LEU A 79 -4.98 -2.67 -15.59
C LEU A 79 -3.92 -3.79 -15.46
N GLU A 80 -2.72 -3.46 -14.99
CA GLU A 80 -1.67 -4.43 -14.70
C GLU A 80 -2.12 -5.47 -13.66
N LEU A 81 -2.84 -5.04 -12.62
CA LEU A 81 -3.40 -5.95 -11.62
C LEU A 81 -4.50 -6.84 -12.23
N ALA A 82 -5.30 -6.32 -13.15
CA ALA A 82 -6.32 -7.10 -13.85
C ALA A 82 -5.70 -8.21 -14.70
N GLU A 83 -4.69 -7.87 -15.50
CA GLU A 83 -3.92 -8.83 -16.30
C GLU A 83 -3.26 -9.89 -15.41
N THR A 84 -2.57 -9.44 -14.36
CA THR A 84 -1.92 -10.35 -13.40
C THR A 84 -2.94 -11.28 -12.75
N SER A 85 -4.12 -10.79 -12.39
CA SER A 85 -5.17 -11.60 -11.76
C SER A 85 -5.70 -12.69 -12.68
N LEU A 86 -5.81 -12.43 -13.99
CA LEU A 86 -6.19 -13.45 -14.98
C LEU A 86 -5.12 -14.55 -15.10
N SER A 87 -3.84 -14.18 -15.08
CA SER A 87 -2.74 -15.15 -15.17
C SER A 87 -2.67 -16.09 -13.96
N LEU A 88 -3.19 -15.65 -12.81
CA LEU A 88 -3.23 -16.42 -11.57
C LEU A 88 -4.37 -17.47 -11.53
N SER A 89 -5.07 -17.69 -12.66
CA SER A 89 -6.16 -18.68 -12.80
C SER A 89 -7.36 -18.43 -11.86
N LEU A 90 -7.65 -17.15 -11.60
CA LEU A 90 -8.96 -16.69 -11.13
C LEU A 90 -9.99 -16.73 -12.26
#